data_AF-A0A956B883-F1
#
_entry.id   AF-A0A956B883-F1
#
_cell.length_a   1.000
_cell.length_b   1.000
_cell.length_c   1.000
_cell.angle_alpha   90.00
_cell.angle_beta   90.00
_cell.angle_gamma   90.00
#
_symmetry.space_group_name_H-M   'P 1'
#
loop_
_entity.id
_entity.type
_entity.pdbx_description
1 polymer ?
#
loop_
_entity_poly.entity_id
_entity_poly.type
_entity_poly.pdbx_seq_one_letter_code
_entity_poly.pdbx_strand_id
1 'polypeptide(L)'
;MMAFVAVGVGFAPLAEAADLTVLVAEKGSPAMAAAEQQADGKAVFAERKIHKAFDRAAEHLAGCGACTVTIKVAAGTYDGKGKTGQWMFPEVVAPEATLRILGGYDEGFKARAPFTQPSLLLAAEQRSAPVLTFEGKKHALKELYLSGFVFDVAPGNKYDARSNSLLRGSSCTFPILAFGYLTTERLVVADNVFMNAAQRGVEPLIRAASPKTEVIVRNNFIMNNTLAWIVKSASFKNIPGRYVIQGNSFIVNWPYNPDPSTAQPAALEIGNKYTAAQVVIEDNLFAHNVGGAIMPGYDDKAGPPITIKNNLFFGNGVLFGATDPSTGAVVGKFNRAATHSLYSAEDLEDDFSWSVSGNVSFDPKVPVALVEPGVVDSHAVHAKKTVLNDVRGLFGLNKDGGRVEIKNFAPRLGIDLGNLPFPAEPKAKAYGVKAERVEQF
;
A
#
# COMPACT_ATOMS: atom_id res chain seq x y z
N MET A 1 -14.77 31.28 -62.67
CA MET A 1 -15.40 30.44 -61.62
C MET A 1 -14.59 29.16 -61.55
N MET A 2 -13.62 29.08 -60.63
CA MET A 2 -12.79 27.88 -60.45
C MET A 2 -13.49 26.96 -59.45
N ALA A 3 -13.83 25.75 -59.87
CA ALA A 3 -14.40 24.72 -59.01
C ALA A 3 -13.27 24.04 -58.23
N PHE A 4 -13.27 24.21 -56.91
CA PHE A 4 -12.44 23.44 -55.99
C PHE A 4 -13.06 22.05 -55.82
N VAL A 5 -12.34 21.02 -56.24
CA VAL A 5 -12.66 19.61 -55.94
C VAL A 5 -12.13 19.32 -54.54
N ALA A 6 -13.02 19.22 -53.57
CA ALA A 6 -12.67 18.77 -52.23
C ALA A 6 -12.41 17.25 -52.26
N VAL A 7 -11.15 16.86 -52.14
CA VAL A 7 -10.76 15.45 -51.92
C VAL A 7 -11.02 15.14 -50.46
N GLY A 8 -12.17 14.52 -50.18
CA GLY A 8 -12.48 13.97 -48.87
C GLY A 8 -11.56 12.80 -48.58
N VAL A 9 -10.53 13.02 -47.76
CA VAL A 9 -9.76 11.93 -47.15
C VAL A 9 -10.67 11.28 -46.11
N GLY A 10 -11.36 10.22 -46.52
CA GLY A 10 -12.13 9.39 -45.60
C GLY A 10 -11.16 8.73 -44.63
N PHE A 11 -11.09 9.23 -43.39
CA PHE A 11 -10.50 8.49 -42.29
C PHE A 11 -11.40 7.27 -42.06
N ALA A 12 -10.93 6.10 -42.46
CA ALA A 12 -11.52 4.85 -41.99
C ALA A 12 -11.52 4.90 -40.45
N PRO A 13 -12.63 4.53 -39.79
CA PRO A 13 -12.65 4.42 -38.34
C PRO A 13 -11.50 3.51 -37.92
N LEU A 14 -10.63 4.01 -37.02
CA LEU A 14 -9.64 3.18 -36.36
C LEU A 14 -10.38 1.96 -35.80
N ALA A 15 -9.98 0.76 -36.23
CA ALA A 15 -10.53 -0.47 -35.69
C ALA A 15 -10.49 -0.40 -34.17
N GLU A 16 -11.63 -0.68 -33.52
CA GLU A 16 -11.75 -0.70 -32.06
C GLU A 16 -10.61 -1.56 -31.51
N ALA A 17 -9.78 -0.98 -30.65
CA ALA A 17 -8.58 -1.64 -30.21
C ALA A 17 -8.95 -2.75 -29.23
N ALA A 18 -8.53 -3.97 -29.56
CA ALA A 18 -8.87 -5.14 -28.76
C ALA A 18 -8.26 -5.06 -27.36
N ASP A 19 -9.04 -5.43 -26.35
CA ASP A 19 -8.55 -5.64 -25.00
C ASP A 19 -7.61 -6.83 -24.93
N LEU A 20 -6.69 -6.80 -23.96
CA LEU A 20 -5.69 -7.85 -23.73
C LEU A 20 -5.84 -8.42 -22.32
N THR A 21 -5.83 -9.75 -22.20
CA THR A 21 -5.69 -10.46 -20.93
C THR A 21 -4.41 -11.28 -20.92
N VAL A 22 -3.64 -11.18 -19.84
CA VAL A 22 -2.45 -12.02 -19.59
C VAL A 22 -2.64 -12.78 -18.29
N LEU A 23 -2.72 -14.11 -18.39
CA LEU A 23 -2.84 -15.04 -17.26
C LEU A 23 -1.43 -15.45 -16.81
N VAL A 24 -1.13 -15.27 -15.52
CA VAL A 24 0.21 -15.50 -14.96
C VAL A 24 0.17 -16.55 -13.86
N ALA A 25 0.96 -17.61 -14.02
CA ALA A 25 1.06 -18.69 -13.05
C ALA A 25 2.47 -19.31 -13.01
N GLU A 26 2.83 -19.94 -11.90
CA GLU A 26 4.12 -20.61 -11.76
C GLU A 26 4.25 -21.80 -12.72
N LYS A 27 5.43 -21.99 -13.30
CA LYS A 27 5.68 -23.09 -14.24
C LYS A 27 5.38 -24.45 -13.58
N GLY A 28 4.56 -25.26 -14.25
CA GLY A 28 4.21 -26.62 -13.80
C GLY A 28 3.10 -26.66 -12.76
N SER A 29 2.52 -25.52 -12.37
CA SER A 29 1.33 -25.48 -11.52
C SER A 29 0.06 -25.85 -12.30
N PRO A 30 -1.00 -26.34 -11.61
CA PRO A 30 -2.33 -26.49 -12.21
C PRO A 30 -2.85 -25.18 -12.83
N ALA A 31 -2.55 -24.04 -12.18
CA ALA A 31 -2.89 -22.71 -12.69
C ALA A 31 -2.25 -22.43 -14.05
N MET A 32 -0.98 -22.79 -14.25
CA MET A 32 -0.31 -22.60 -15.54
C MET A 32 -0.92 -23.49 -16.63
N ALA A 33 -1.29 -24.73 -16.30
CA ALA A 33 -1.98 -25.60 -17.25
C ALA A 33 -3.35 -25.03 -17.66
N ALA A 34 -4.12 -24.50 -16.70
CA ALA A 34 -5.38 -23.81 -16.97
C ALA A 34 -5.18 -22.54 -17.81
N ALA A 35 -4.13 -21.76 -17.54
CA ALA A 35 -3.78 -20.59 -18.34
C ALA A 35 -3.44 -20.95 -19.79
N GLU A 36 -2.62 -21.99 -20.01
CA GLU A 36 -2.27 -22.48 -21.35
C GLU A 36 -3.49 -23.01 -22.12
N GLN A 37 -4.49 -23.59 -21.44
CA GLN A 37 -5.75 -24.00 -22.05
C GLN A 37 -6.66 -22.82 -22.43
N GLN A 38 -6.61 -21.71 -21.67
CA GLN A 38 -7.42 -20.51 -21.92
C GLN A 38 -6.80 -19.57 -22.97
N ALA A 39 -5.49 -19.65 -23.20
CA ALA A 39 -4.80 -18.78 -24.13
C ALA A 39 -5.23 -19.02 -25.59
N ASP A 40 -5.55 -17.95 -26.30
CA ASP A 40 -5.95 -17.97 -27.71
C ASP A 40 -4.86 -17.40 -28.66
N GLY A 41 -3.76 -16.88 -28.09
CA GLY A 41 -2.65 -16.27 -28.82
C GLY A 41 -2.98 -14.92 -29.47
N LYS A 42 -4.13 -14.32 -29.14
CA LYS A 42 -4.62 -13.06 -29.71
C LYS A 42 -5.04 -12.07 -28.64
N ALA A 43 -6.06 -12.40 -27.84
CA ALA A 43 -6.59 -11.55 -26.78
C ALA A 43 -6.25 -12.10 -25.39
N VAL A 44 -5.97 -13.40 -25.27
CA VAL A 44 -5.62 -14.08 -24.02
C VAL A 44 -4.27 -14.78 -24.18
N PHE A 45 -3.34 -14.43 -23.30
CA PHE A 45 -2.00 -15.01 -23.26
C PHE A 45 -1.73 -15.65 -21.91
N ALA A 46 -0.86 -16.67 -21.90
CA ALA A 46 -0.38 -17.31 -20.69
C ALA A 46 1.11 -17.04 -20.51
N GLU A 47 1.50 -16.56 -19.33
CA GLU A 47 2.88 -16.22 -19.01
C GLU A 47 3.32 -16.87 -17.70
N ARG A 48 4.57 -17.35 -17.67
CA ARG A 48 5.13 -18.03 -16.48
C ARG A 48 5.71 -17.08 -15.45
N LYS A 49 5.89 -15.80 -15.83
CA LYS A 49 6.60 -14.81 -15.04
C LYS A 49 5.92 -13.46 -15.19
N ILE A 50 5.74 -12.74 -14.09
CA ILE A 50 5.09 -11.42 -14.06
C ILE A 50 5.80 -10.43 -15.00
N HIS A 51 7.13 -10.39 -15.03
CA HIS A 51 7.84 -9.47 -15.92
C HIS A 51 7.59 -9.74 -17.42
N LYS A 52 7.28 -10.98 -17.82
CA LYS A 52 6.89 -11.29 -19.20
C LYS A 52 5.49 -10.79 -19.52
N ALA A 53 4.58 -10.87 -18.55
CA ALA A 53 3.29 -10.22 -18.67
C ALA A 53 3.41 -8.70 -18.74
N PHE A 54 4.35 -8.09 -18.01
CA PHE A 54 4.63 -6.65 -18.09
C PHE A 54 5.19 -6.25 -19.45
N ASP A 55 6.17 -6.98 -19.98
CA ASP A 55 6.72 -6.75 -21.33
C ASP A 55 5.59 -6.76 -22.38
N ARG A 56 4.73 -7.79 -22.34
CA ARG A 56 3.59 -7.94 -23.27
C ARG A 56 2.53 -6.85 -23.10
N ALA A 57 2.19 -6.51 -21.86
CA ALA A 57 1.21 -5.47 -21.58
C ALA A 57 1.70 -4.11 -22.09
N ALA A 58 2.97 -3.78 -21.87
CA ALA A 58 3.56 -2.53 -22.35
C ALA A 58 3.58 -2.46 -23.88
N GLU A 59 3.93 -3.55 -24.57
CA GLU A 59 3.89 -3.64 -26.04
C GLU A 59 2.48 -3.37 -26.59
N HIS A 60 1.45 -3.98 -26.00
CA HIS A 60 0.07 -3.78 -26.44
C HIS A 60 -0.44 -2.36 -26.18
N LEU A 61 -0.19 -1.84 -24.98
CA LEU A 61 -0.57 -0.49 -24.58
C LEU A 61 0.03 0.58 -25.50
N ALA A 62 1.25 0.38 -25.99
CA ALA A 62 1.92 1.32 -26.88
C ALA A 62 1.22 1.52 -28.24
N GLY A 63 0.40 0.55 -28.69
CA GLY A 63 -0.26 0.58 -29.99
C GLY A 63 -1.79 0.65 -29.95
N CYS A 64 -2.42 0.44 -28.80
CA CYS A 64 -3.87 0.22 -28.74
C CYS A 64 -4.73 1.49 -28.66
N GLY A 65 -4.19 2.66 -28.31
CA GLY A 65 -5.03 3.85 -28.08
C GLY A 65 -5.95 3.66 -26.85
N ALA A 66 -7.27 3.56 -27.04
CA ALA A 66 -8.22 3.31 -25.96
C ALA A 66 -8.50 1.80 -25.84
N CYS A 67 -7.77 1.12 -24.94
CA CYS A 67 -7.97 -0.29 -24.63
C CYS A 67 -7.81 -0.58 -23.14
N THR A 68 -8.20 -1.79 -22.72
CA THR A 68 -7.92 -2.34 -21.39
C THR A 68 -6.95 -3.50 -21.49
N VAL A 69 -5.88 -3.44 -20.69
CA VAL A 69 -4.97 -4.56 -20.47
C VAL A 69 -5.11 -5.08 -19.05
N THR A 70 -5.44 -6.36 -18.91
CA THR A 70 -5.60 -7.03 -17.62
C THR A 70 -4.58 -8.14 -17.44
N ILE A 71 -3.72 -8.00 -16.43
CA ILE A 71 -2.81 -9.03 -15.97
C ILE A 71 -3.45 -9.72 -14.77
N LYS A 72 -3.81 -10.99 -14.90
CA LYS A 72 -4.34 -11.83 -13.83
C LYS A 72 -3.23 -12.74 -13.32
N VAL A 73 -2.95 -12.69 -12.03
CA VAL A 73 -1.89 -13.48 -11.39
C VAL A 73 -2.55 -14.47 -10.43
N ALA A 74 -2.29 -15.75 -10.64
CA ALA A 74 -2.76 -16.82 -9.75
C ALA A 74 -2.11 -16.73 -8.36
N ALA A 75 -2.70 -17.42 -7.40
CA ALA A 75 -2.08 -17.66 -6.11
C ALA A 75 -0.75 -18.40 -6.30
N GLY A 76 0.25 -18.01 -5.52
CA GLY A 76 1.61 -18.55 -5.65
C GLY A 76 2.66 -17.60 -5.12
N THR A 77 3.92 -18.05 -5.15
CA THR A 77 5.07 -17.22 -4.78
C THR A 77 5.84 -16.86 -6.04
N TYR A 78 6.05 -15.57 -6.27
CA TYR A 78 6.73 -15.10 -7.46
C TYR A 78 8.07 -14.48 -7.10
N ASP A 79 9.08 -14.81 -7.90
CA ASP A 79 10.39 -14.18 -7.85
C ASP A 79 10.50 -13.02 -8.84
N GLY A 80 11.23 -11.98 -8.45
CA GLY A 80 11.59 -10.87 -9.33
C GLY A 80 12.48 -11.30 -10.50
N LYS A 81 12.63 -10.43 -11.50
CA LYS A 81 13.47 -10.70 -12.69
C LYS A 81 14.91 -10.99 -12.24
N GLY A 82 15.43 -12.18 -12.53
CA GLY A 82 16.78 -12.56 -12.11
C GLY A 82 16.94 -12.78 -10.60
N LYS A 83 15.85 -13.10 -9.89
CA LYS A 83 15.83 -13.26 -8.41
C LYS A 83 16.21 -12.01 -7.63
N THR A 84 16.04 -10.83 -8.25
CA THR A 84 16.30 -9.54 -7.59
C THR A 84 15.21 -9.14 -6.59
N GLY A 85 14.06 -9.82 -6.61
CA GLY A 85 12.86 -9.42 -5.86
C GLY A 85 12.26 -8.10 -6.35
N GLN A 86 12.45 -7.78 -7.62
CA GLN A 86 11.99 -6.56 -8.27
C GLN A 86 11.13 -6.87 -9.51
N TRP A 87 10.06 -6.10 -9.67
CA TRP A 87 9.10 -6.15 -10.75
C TRP A 87 8.95 -4.75 -11.34
N MET A 88 9.46 -4.59 -12.55
CA MET A 88 9.57 -3.28 -13.19
C MET A 88 8.68 -3.26 -14.42
N PHE A 89 7.67 -2.41 -14.41
CA PHE A 89 6.77 -2.19 -15.55
C PHE A 89 7.45 -1.24 -16.55
N PRO A 90 7.65 -1.63 -17.82
CA PRO A 90 8.33 -0.79 -18.82
C PRO A 90 7.63 0.55 -19.06
N GLU A 91 8.40 1.61 -19.40
CA GLU A 91 7.84 2.94 -19.71
C GLU A 91 6.74 2.85 -20.79
N VAL A 92 5.54 3.35 -20.49
CA VAL A 92 4.41 3.35 -21.43
C VAL A 92 3.66 4.68 -21.45
N VAL A 93 3.31 5.15 -22.65
CA VAL A 93 2.54 6.39 -22.84
C VAL A 93 1.27 6.02 -23.61
N ALA A 94 0.21 5.72 -22.86
CA ALA A 94 -1.10 5.32 -23.37
C ALA A 94 -2.21 6.02 -22.57
N PRO A 95 -2.37 7.37 -22.70
CA PRO A 95 -3.21 8.18 -21.81
C PRO A 95 -4.71 7.84 -21.85
N GLU A 96 -5.16 7.13 -22.89
CA GLU A 96 -6.55 6.68 -23.03
C GLU A 96 -6.77 5.23 -22.59
N ALA A 97 -5.71 4.50 -22.26
CA ALA A 97 -5.75 3.08 -21.92
C ALA A 97 -5.81 2.82 -20.42
N THR A 98 -6.36 1.66 -20.07
CA THR A 98 -6.46 1.17 -18.69
C THR A 98 -5.53 -0.03 -18.48
N LEU A 99 -4.75 -0.02 -17.40
CA LEU A 99 -3.95 -1.16 -16.97
C LEU A 99 -4.47 -1.70 -15.65
N ARG A 100 -4.74 -3.01 -15.60
CA ARG A 100 -5.15 -3.74 -14.39
C ARG A 100 -4.13 -4.82 -14.09
N ILE A 101 -3.50 -4.74 -12.92
CA ILE A 101 -2.56 -5.74 -12.40
C ILE A 101 -3.22 -6.37 -11.18
N LEU A 102 -3.71 -7.60 -11.33
CA LEU A 102 -4.63 -8.23 -10.39
C LEU A 102 -4.07 -9.58 -9.92
N GLY A 103 -3.63 -9.64 -8.68
CA GLY A 103 -3.28 -10.88 -7.98
C GLY A 103 -4.47 -11.51 -7.28
N GLY A 104 -4.26 -12.73 -6.83
CA GLY A 104 -5.19 -13.44 -5.95
C GLY A 104 -6.14 -14.41 -6.65
N TYR A 105 -5.83 -14.85 -7.88
CA TYR A 105 -6.70 -15.77 -8.63
C TYR A 105 -6.52 -17.23 -8.20
N ASP A 106 -7.61 -18.00 -8.25
CA ASP A 106 -7.57 -19.45 -8.09
C ASP A 106 -6.87 -20.15 -9.26
N GLU A 107 -6.70 -21.48 -9.15
CA GLU A 107 -6.06 -22.29 -10.18
C GLU A 107 -6.79 -22.22 -11.55
N GLY A 108 -8.09 -21.92 -11.54
CA GLY A 108 -8.89 -21.82 -12.76
C GLY A 108 -8.95 -20.42 -13.37
N PHE A 109 -8.40 -19.39 -12.71
CA PHE A 109 -8.66 -17.98 -13.00
C PHE A 109 -10.17 -17.61 -13.00
N LYS A 110 -10.99 -18.34 -12.25
CA LYS A 110 -12.45 -18.19 -12.16
C LYS A 110 -12.88 -17.34 -10.97
N ALA A 111 -12.13 -17.40 -9.89
CA ALA A 111 -12.41 -16.65 -8.67
C ALA A 111 -11.18 -15.87 -8.22
N ARG A 112 -11.42 -14.74 -7.55
CA ARG A 112 -10.38 -13.87 -6.99
C ARG A 112 -10.61 -13.72 -5.50
N ALA A 113 -9.62 -14.16 -4.70
CA ALA A 113 -9.67 -14.14 -3.25
C ALA A 113 -8.27 -13.83 -2.66
N PRO A 114 -7.74 -12.61 -2.82
CA PRO A 114 -6.34 -12.28 -2.54
C PRO A 114 -5.90 -12.49 -1.08
N PHE A 115 -6.83 -12.51 -0.14
CA PHE A 115 -6.54 -12.75 1.27
C PHE A 115 -6.50 -14.23 1.67
N THR A 116 -7.04 -15.13 0.84
CA THR A 116 -7.03 -16.58 1.09
C THR A 116 -6.26 -17.36 0.00
N GLN A 117 -6.00 -16.72 -1.12
CA GLN A 117 -5.30 -17.24 -2.30
C GLN A 117 -4.27 -16.22 -2.78
N PRO A 118 -3.28 -15.83 -1.96
CA PRO A 118 -2.43 -14.68 -2.22
C PRO A 118 -1.45 -14.90 -3.38
N SER A 119 -1.21 -13.85 -4.16
CA SER A 119 -0.03 -13.74 -5.05
C SER A 119 1.09 -13.05 -4.27
N LEU A 120 2.04 -13.83 -3.75
CA LEU A 120 3.14 -13.34 -2.92
C LEU A 120 4.32 -12.85 -3.77
N LEU A 121 4.68 -11.58 -3.60
CA LEU A 121 5.87 -10.96 -4.15
C LEU A 121 6.93 -10.85 -3.05
N LEU A 122 7.82 -11.84 -2.99
CA LEU A 122 8.87 -11.92 -1.98
C LEU A 122 10.09 -11.10 -2.41
N ALA A 123 10.55 -10.19 -1.57
CA ALA A 123 11.80 -9.46 -1.82
C ALA A 123 13.03 -10.37 -1.71
N ALA A 124 14.12 -9.99 -2.38
CA ALA A 124 15.42 -10.64 -2.20
C ALA A 124 16.24 -9.97 -1.08
N GLU A 125 17.22 -10.71 -0.52
CA GLU A 125 18.07 -10.22 0.57
C GLU A 125 18.85 -8.94 0.28
N GLN A 126 19.24 -8.75 -0.98
CA GLN A 126 20.03 -7.61 -1.43
C GLN A 126 19.20 -6.66 -2.30
N ARG A 127 17.90 -6.54 -2.00
CA ARG A 127 17.01 -5.65 -2.74
C ARG A 127 17.60 -4.24 -2.83
N SER A 128 17.80 -3.76 -4.05
CA SER A 128 18.44 -2.48 -4.38
C SER A 128 17.52 -1.50 -5.12
N ALA A 129 16.21 -1.78 -5.17
CA ALA A 129 15.20 -0.96 -5.82
C ALA A 129 13.82 -1.22 -5.17
N PRO A 130 12.78 -0.45 -5.53
CA PRO A 130 11.42 -0.77 -5.11
C PRO A 130 11.00 -2.18 -5.54
N VAL A 131 10.09 -2.82 -4.80
CA VAL A 131 9.60 -4.16 -5.13
C VAL A 131 8.83 -4.12 -6.44
N LEU A 132 7.83 -3.24 -6.52
CA LEU A 132 7.12 -2.97 -7.75
C LEU A 132 7.35 -1.52 -8.15
N THR A 133 7.85 -1.32 -9.37
CA THR A 133 8.10 0.01 -9.92
C THR A 133 7.67 0.16 -11.37
N PHE A 134 7.38 1.39 -11.76
CA PHE A 134 7.17 1.79 -13.15
C PHE A 134 8.47 2.48 -13.63
N GLU A 135 9.10 1.97 -14.70
CA GLU A 135 10.43 2.41 -15.16
C GLU A 135 10.38 3.73 -15.92
N GLY A 136 11.32 4.64 -15.67
CA GLY A 136 11.35 5.93 -16.38
C GLY A 136 10.51 7.01 -15.70
N LYS A 137 10.10 8.02 -16.46
CA LYS A 137 9.50 9.27 -15.94
C LYS A 137 8.30 9.79 -16.75
N LYS A 138 7.93 9.08 -17.82
CA LYS A 138 6.91 9.53 -18.79
C LYS A 138 5.68 8.64 -18.85
N HIS A 139 5.47 7.78 -17.85
CA HIS A 139 4.28 6.95 -17.78
C HIS A 139 2.99 7.76 -17.88
N ALA A 140 2.09 7.34 -18.76
CA ALA A 140 0.76 7.92 -18.89
C ALA A 140 -0.27 6.81 -19.14
N LEU A 141 -1.29 6.72 -18.29
CA LEU A 141 -2.41 5.78 -18.40
C LEU A 141 -3.69 6.51 -18.00
N LYS A 142 -4.82 6.19 -18.62
CA LYS A 142 -6.12 6.70 -18.15
C LYS A 142 -6.37 6.24 -16.73
N GLU A 143 -6.26 4.92 -16.51
CA GLU A 143 -6.45 4.30 -15.21
C GLU A 143 -5.39 3.23 -14.93
N LEU A 144 -4.97 3.13 -13.67
CA LEU A 144 -4.13 2.05 -13.16
C LEU A 144 -4.78 1.39 -11.94
N TYR A 145 -4.92 0.07 -12.00
CA TYR A 145 -5.36 -0.76 -10.89
C TYR A 145 -4.23 -1.70 -10.48
N LEU A 146 -3.81 -1.65 -9.21
CA LEU A 146 -2.88 -2.60 -8.60
C LEU A 146 -3.57 -3.25 -7.40
N SER A 147 -3.90 -4.53 -7.51
CA SER A 147 -4.69 -5.18 -6.47
C SER A 147 -4.38 -6.64 -6.24
N GLY A 148 -4.43 -7.08 -4.98
CA GLY A 148 -4.39 -8.50 -4.61
C GLY A 148 -3.02 -9.12 -4.42
N PHE A 149 -2.01 -8.31 -4.10
CA PHE A 149 -0.64 -8.80 -3.88
C PHE A 149 -0.26 -8.74 -2.41
N VAL A 150 0.55 -9.70 -1.99
CA VAL A 150 1.27 -9.65 -0.73
C VAL A 150 2.70 -9.22 -1.01
N PHE A 151 3.13 -8.14 -0.38
CA PHE A 151 4.48 -7.61 -0.46
C PHE A 151 5.17 -7.80 0.89
N ASP A 152 5.97 -8.86 1.02
CA ASP A 152 6.85 -9.06 2.18
C ASP A 152 8.28 -8.68 1.83
N VAL A 153 8.77 -7.60 2.44
CA VAL A 153 10.12 -7.09 2.20
C VAL A 153 11.11 -7.37 3.32
N ALA A 154 10.73 -8.19 4.31
CA ALA A 154 11.63 -8.61 5.39
C ALA A 154 12.97 -9.19 4.90
N PRO A 155 13.03 -10.00 3.82
CA PRO A 155 14.32 -10.54 3.37
C PRO A 155 15.35 -9.45 3.06
N GLY A 156 14.91 -8.31 2.50
CA GLY A 156 15.79 -7.19 2.13
C GLY A 156 16.26 -6.34 3.32
N ASN A 157 15.97 -6.73 4.55
CA ASN A 157 16.31 -6.00 5.76
C ASN A 157 17.39 -6.73 6.57
N LYS A 158 18.00 -5.99 7.50
CA LYS A 158 18.88 -6.53 8.52
C LYS A 158 18.26 -6.32 9.89
N TYR A 159 18.36 -7.35 10.72
CA TYR A 159 17.86 -7.32 12.10
C TYR A 159 19.00 -7.65 13.06
N ASP A 160 18.98 -7.02 14.23
CA ASP A 160 19.90 -7.34 15.31
C ASP A 160 19.61 -8.73 15.83
N ALA A 161 20.61 -9.60 15.87
CA ALA A 161 20.41 -11.01 16.23
C ALA A 161 19.96 -11.23 17.68
N ARG A 162 20.20 -10.26 18.59
CA ARG A 162 19.85 -10.41 20.01
C ARG A 162 18.44 -9.92 20.32
N SER A 163 18.06 -8.80 19.74
CA SER A 163 16.78 -8.12 20.00
C SER A 163 15.74 -8.32 18.90
N ASN A 164 16.15 -8.86 17.75
CA ASN A 164 15.36 -8.86 16.52
C ASN A 164 14.95 -7.44 16.06
N SER A 165 15.61 -6.38 16.56
CA SER A 165 15.31 -5.01 16.15
C SER A 165 15.78 -4.75 14.72
N LEU A 166 15.01 -3.99 13.95
CA LEU A 166 15.40 -3.54 12.62
C LEU A 166 16.67 -2.67 12.68
N LEU A 167 17.71 -3.08 11.95
CA LEU A 167 18.92 -2.31 11.70
C LEU A 167 18.70 -1.42 10.46
N ARG A 168 17.97 -0.32 10.63
CA ARG A 168 17.56 0.56 9.51
C ARG A 168 18.73 1.03 8.63
N GLY A 169 19.84 1.42 9.24
CA GLY A 169 21.03 1.92 8.53
C GLY A 169 21.71 0.87 7.64
N SER A 170 21.38 -0.41 7.83
CA SER A 170 21.92 -1.54 7.07
C SER A 170 20.84 -2.30 6.28
N SER A 171 19.61 -1.78 6.26
CA SER A 171 18.46 -2.36 5.56
C SER A 171 18.18 -1.61 4.25
N CYS A 172 17.38 -2.21 3.37
CA CYS A 172 16.99 -1.58 2.11
C CYS A 172 16.27 -0.23 2.33
N THR A 173 16.69 0.80 1.59
CA THR A 173 16.14 2.17 1.69
C THR A 173 15.01 2.46 0.71
N PHE A 174 14.75 1.55 -0.24
CA PHE A 174 13.74 1.73 -1.27
C PHE A 174 12.33 1.37 -0.76
N PRO A 175 11.29 2.07 -1.22
CA PRO A 175 9.91 1.76 -0.86
C PRO A 175 9.48 0.38 -1.37
N ILE A 176 8.33 -0.12 -0.92
CA ILE A 176 7.72 -1.32 -1.52
C ILE A 176 7.22 -0.99 -2.93
N LEU A 177 6.50 0.12 -3.07
CA LEU A 177 5.81 0.50 -4.29
C LEU A 177 6.20 1.91 -4.74
N ALA A 178 6.54 2.08 -6.02
CA ALA A 178 6.85 3.37 -6.63
C ALA A 178 6.30 3.48 -8.06
N PHE A 179 5.62 4.58 -8.41
CA PHE A 179 4.97 4.72 -9.73
C PHE A 179 5.73 5.59 -10.74
N GLY A 180 6.98 5.96 -10.48
CA GLY A 180 7.84 6.60 -11.50
C GLY A 180 7.25 7.86 -12.18
N TYR A 181 6.50 8.69 -11.43
CA TYR A 181 5.77 9.86 -11.96
C TYR A 181 4.66 9.54 -12.98
N LEU A 182 3.96 8.42 -12.81
CA LEU A 182 2.76 8.07 -13.56
C LEU A 182 1.76 9.23 -13.64
N THR A 183 1.41 9.63 -14.87
CA THR A 183 0.31 10.55 -15.16
C THR A 183 -0.98 9.75 -15.35
N THR A 184 -2.01 10.01 -14.55
CA THR A 184 -3.26 9.24 -14.63
C THR A 184 -4.49 10.02 -14.20
N GLU A 185 -5.67 9.60 -14.67
CA GLU A 185 -6.97 10.08 -14.19
C GLU A 185 -7.45 9.29 -12.96
N ARG A 186 -7.05 8.02 -12.83
CA ARG A 186 -7.48 7.17 -11.72
C ARG A 186 -6.39 6.18 -11.33
N LEU A 187 -5.93 6.25 -10.09
CA LEU A 187 -5.09 5.22 -9.47
C LEU A 187 -5.89 4.48 -8.41
N VAL A 188 -5.95 3.16 -8.50
CA VAL A 188 -6.52 2.29 -7.46
C VAL A 188 -5.48 1.31 -6.95
N VAL A 189 -5.18 1.38 -5.66
CA VAL A 189 -4.36 0.39 -4.94
C VAL A 189 -5.25 -0.33 -3.94
N ALA A 190 -5.58 -1.59 -4.21
CA ALA A 190 -6.60 -2.30 -3.43
C ALA A 190 -6.25 -3.73 -3.04
N ASP A 191 -6.85 -4.25 -1.98
CA ASP A 191 -6.76 -5.67 -1.61
C ASP A 191 -5.32 -6.21 -1.41
N ASN A 192 -4.35 -5.35 -1.09
CA ASN A 192 -2.96 -5.75 -0.94
C ASN A 192 -2.58 -5.93 0.54
N VAL A 193 -1.46 -6.61 0.77
CA VAL A 193 -0.77 -6.65 2.05
C VAL A 193 0.61 -6.03 1.88
N PHE A 194 0.89 -4.94 2.58
CA PHE A 194 2.20 -4.27 2.60
C PHE A 194 2.86 -4.46 3.95
N MET A 195 4.03 -5.10 4.00
CA MET A 195 4.68 -5.35 5.28
C MET A 195 6.20 -5.35 5.29
N ASN A 196 6.73 -5.12 6.50
CA ASN A 196 8.14 -5.20 6.83
C ASN A 196 9.02 -4.16 6.12
N ALA A 197 8.50 -3.03 5.66
CA ALA A 197 9.34 -1.99 5.07
C ALA A 197 10.25 -1.32 6.11
N ALA A 198 11.55 -1.27 5.83
CA ALA A 198 12.55 -0.73 6.75
C ALA A 198 12.76 0.79 6.67
N GLN A 199 12.32 1.44 5.59
CA GLN A 199 12.36 2.90 5.51
C GLN A 199 11.05 3.53 5.07
N ARG A 200 10.40 2.98 4.04
CA ARG A 200 9.13 3.49 3.49
C ARG A 200 8.29 2.33 2.98
N GLY A 201 7.01 2.27 3.37
CA GLY A 201 6.06 1.33 2.79
C GLY A 201 5.69 1.78 1.37
N VAL A 202 4.80 2.76 1.26
CA VAL A 202 4.25 3.21 -0.03
C VAL A 202 4.21 4.74 -0.14
N GLU A 203 4.76 5.26 -1.24
CA GLU A 203 4.74 6.69 -1.60
C GLU A 203 4.40 6.79 -3.10
N PRO A 204 3.11 6.77 -3.48
CA PRO A 204 2.69 6.69 -4.87
C PRO A 204 2.74 8.10 -5.47
N LEU A 205 3.96 8.57 -5.79
CA LEU A 205 4.21 9.88 -6.42
C LEU A 205 3.63 9.95 -7.84
N ILE A 206 2.32 10.19 -7.96
CA ILE A 206 1.61 10.35 -9.24
C ILE A 206 1.54 11.81 -9.70
N ARG A 207 1.37 12.02 -11.01
CA ARG A 207 0.98 13.28 -11.63
C ARG A 207 -0.51 13.21 -12.00
N ALA A 208 -1.28 14.22 -11.59
CA ALA A 208 -2.69 14.26 -11.95
C ALA A 208 -2.87 14.64 -13.43
N ALA A 209 -3.57 13.81 -14.20
CA ALA A 209 -3.91 14.11 -15.58
C ALA A 209 -4.88 15.29 -15.68
N SER A 210 -5.77 15.45 -14.69
CA SER A 210 -6.74 16.54 -14.60
C SER A 210 -7.08 16.89 -13.14
N PRO A 211 -7.73 18.04 -12.87
CA PRO A 211 -8.25 18.34 -11.53
C PRO A 211 -9.33 17.35 -11.02
N LYS A 212 -9.83 16.46 -11.89
CA LYS A 212 -10.77 15.39 -11.51
C LYS A 212 -10.07 14.08 -11.15
N THR A 213 -8.75 14.04 -11.21
CA THR A 213 -7.98 12.82 -10.92
C THR A 213 -8.28 12.30 -9.51
N GLU A 214 -8.48 10.98 -9.39
CA GLU A 214 -8.70 10.30 -8.13
C GLU A 214 -7.58 9.31 -7.81
N VAL A 215 -7.11 9.32 -6.56
CA VAL A 215 -6.27 8.25 -6.00
C VAL A 215 -7.07 7.53 -4.93
N ILE A 216 -7.21 6.22 -5.06
CA ILE A 216 -8.02 5.38 -4.17
C ILE A 216 -7.14 4.28 -3.60
N VAL A 217 -6.97 4.30 -2.29
CA VAL A 217 -6.26 3.28 -1.52
C VAL A 217 -7.27 2.60 -0.63
N ARG A 218 -7.62 1.36 -0.94
CA ARG A 218 -8.73 0.70 -0.25
C ARG A 218 -8.50 -0.76 0.06
N ASN A 219 -9.06 -1.22 1.17
CA ASN A 219 -9.04 -2.64 1.52
C ASN A 219 -7.63 -3.24 1.61
N ASN A 220 -6.60 -2.45 1.97
CA ASN A 220 -5.24 -2.95 2.12
C ASN A 220 -4.91 -3.21 3.58
N PHE A 221 -4.15 -4.28 3.84
CA PHE A 221 -3.40 -4.41 5.08
C PHE A 221 -2.06 -3.67 4.95
N ILE A 222 -1.75 -2.82 5.92
CA ILE A 222 -0.52 -2.04 5.98
C ILE A 222 0.06 -2.25 7.38
N MET A 223 1.07 -3.12 7.49
CA MET A 223 1.51 -3.62 8.79
C MET A 223 3.02 -3.73 8.94
N ASN A 224 3.53 -3.43 10.13
CA ASN A 224 4.95 -3.56 10.46
C ASN A 224 5.90 -2.83 9.48
N ASN A 225 5.48 -1.67 8.99
CA ASN A 225 6.32 -0.80 8.17
C ASN A 225 6.83 0.38 9.02
N THR A 226 8.08 0.78 8.82
CA THR A 226 8.51 2.14 9.17
C THR A 226 8.04 3.10 8.07
N LEU A 227 7.34 4.18 8.42
CA LEU A 227 6.67 5.07 7.46
C LEU A 227 5.77 4.31 6.48
N ALA A 228 4.61 3.90 6.97
CA ALA A 228 3.79 2.92 6.28
C ALA A 228 3.19 3.45 4.97
N TRP A 229 2.56 4.63 5.02
CA TRP A 229 1.96 5.24 3.85
C TRP A 229 2.10 6.77 3.86
N ILE A 230 2.54 7.32 2.74
CA ILE A 230 2.63 8.78 2.54
C ILE A 230 1.63 9.19 1.46
N VAL A 231 0.63 9.99 1.86
CA VAL A 231 -0.33 10.62 0.97
C VAL A 231 0.32 11.84 0.34
N LYS A 232 0.80 11.68 -0.90
CA LYS A 232 1.51 12.72 -1.64
C LYS A 232 1.28 12.57 -3.13
N SER A 233 1.40 13.69 -3.84
CA SER A 233 1.42 13.75 -5.30
C SER A 233 2.68 14.46 -5.77
N ALA A 234 3.05 14.27 -7.03
CA ALA A 234 4.11 15.04 -7.64
C ALA A 234 3.65 16.49 -7.85
N SER A 235 4.51 17.45 -7.51
CA SER A 235 4.29 18.85 -7.88
C SER A 235 4.26 18.97 -9.40
N PHE A 236 3.06 19.14 -9.96
CA PHE A 236 2.80 19.17 -11.39
C PHE A 236 1.70 20.18 -11.73
N LYS A 237 1.31 20.27 -13.01
CA LYS A 237 0.30 21.23 -13.49
C LYS A 237 -1.03 21.12 -12.75
N ASN A 238 -1.46 19.90 -12.42
CA ASN A 238 -2.68 19.62 -11.68
C ASN A 238 -2.33 18.90 -10.37
N ILE A 239 -3.19 19.08 -9.37
CA ILE A 239 -3.26 18.22 -8.19
C ILE A 239 -4.46 17.28 -8.32
N PRO A 240 -4.43 16.08 -7.71
CA PRO A 240 -5.60 15.22 -7.65
C PRO A 240 -6.81 15.95 -7.05
N GLY A 241 -7.99 15.72 -7.60
CA GLY A 241 -9.23 16.24 -7.03
C GLY A 241 -9.53 15.56 -5.69
N ARG A 242 -9.26 14.26 -5.59
CA ARG A 242 -9.50 13.47 -4.37
C ARG A 242 -8.41 12.44 -4.15
N TYR A 243 -8.05 12.27 -2.88
CA TYR A 243 -7.26 11.15 -2.39
C TYR A 243 -8.06 10.43 -1.30
N VAL A 244 -8.47 9.19 -1.56
CA VAL A 244 -9.34 8.39 -0.69
C VAL A 244 -8.56 7.25 -0.06
N ILE A 245 -8.50 7.22 1.27
CA ILE A 245 -7.98 6.14 2.09
C ILE A 245 -9.17 5.48 2.77
N GLN A 246 -9.64 4.35 2.24
CA GLN A 246 -10.88 3.72 2.69
C GLN A 246 -10.74 2.26 3.08
N GLY A 247 -11.19 1.89 4.27
CA GLY A 247 -11.30 0.47 4.60
C GLY A 247 -9.96 -0.26 4.67
N ASN A 248 -8.87 0.44 4.99
CA ASN A 248 -7.56 -0.16 5.16
C ASN A 248 -7.30 -0.48 6.63
N SER A 249 -6.45 -1.47 6.90
CA SER A 249 -6.00 -1.82 8.24
C SER A 249 -4.53 -1.43 8.42
N PHE A 250 -4.26 -0.38 9.19
CA PHE A 250 -2.95 0.05 9.63
C PHE A 250 -2.64 -0.56 11.00
N ILE A 251 -1.82 -1.61 11.02
CA ILE A 251 -1.60 -2.43 12.22
C ILE A 251 -0.12 -2.49 12.57
N VAL A 252 0.25 -2.07 13.79
CA VAL A 252 1.62 -2.19 14.31
C VAL A 252 2.66 -1.59 13.37
N ASN A 253 2.39 -0.39 12.85
CA ASN A 253 3.40 0.37 12.11
C ASN A 253 4.29 1.18 13.05
N TRP A 254 5.49 1.49 12.58
CA TRP A 254 6.55 2.08 13.37
C TRP A 254 6.87 3.50 12.89
N PRO A 255 7.21 4.40 13.82
CA PRO A 255 7.74 5.71 13.46
C PRO A 255 9.04 5.55 12.68
N TYR A 256 9.43 6.57 11.92
CA TYR A 256 10.70 6.52 11.18
C TYR A 256 11.89 6.27 12.11
N ASN A 257 11.99 7.03 13.22
CA ASN A 257 12.94 6.79 14.31
C ASN A 257 12.22 6.37 15.60
N PRO A 258 12.80 5.48 16.41
CA PRO A 258 12.29 5.11 17.73
C PRO A 258 12.59 6.16 18.80
N ASP A 259 12.37 7.44 18.50
CA ASP A 259 12.66 8.55 19.41
C ASP A 259 11.53 9.60 19.35
N PRO A 260 11.14 10.21 20.49
CA PRO A 260 10.08 11.23 20.54
C PRO A 260 10.35 12.52 19.73
N SER A 261 11.58 12.74 19.25
CA SER A 261 11.92 13.83 18.35
C SER A 261 11.74 13.46 16.88
N THR A 262 11.33 12.23 16.56
CA THR A 262 11.14 11.76 15.17
C THR A 262 10.24 12.70 14.38
N ALA A 263 10.68 13.11 13.19
CA ALA A 263 9.88 14.02 12.36
C ALA A 263 8.66 13.35 11.72
N GLN A 264 8.64 12.01 11.68
CA GLN A 264 7.61 11.24 10.99
C GLN A 264 7.13 10.09 11.89
N PRO A 265 6.24 10.39 12.85
CA PRO A 265 5.79 9.44 13.85
C PRO A 265 4.69 8.46 13.39
N ALA A 266 3.81 8.86 12.48
CA ALA A 266 2.56 8.14 12.24
C ALA A 266 2.65 7.05 11.17
N ALA A 267 1.64 6.17 11.16
CA ALA A 267 1.45 5.17 10.10
C ALA A 267 1.06 5.82 8.76
N LEU A 268 0.16 6.82 8.80
CA LEU A 268 -0.31 7.56 7.64
C LEU A 268 0.18 9.01 7.71
N GLU A 269 1.07 9.41 6.81
CA GLU A 269 1.52 10.80 6.68
C GLU A 269 0.74 11.50 5.56
N ILE A 270 0.24 12.71 5.82
CA ILE A 270 -0.46 13.54 4.83
C ILE A 270 0.46 14.69 4.43
N GLY A 271 0.68 14.86 3.12
CA GLY A 271 1.51 15.94 2.59
C GLY A 271 0.87 17.34 2.73
N ASN A 272 1.43 18.30 2.00
CA ASN A 272 0.95 19.69 1.99
C ASN A 272 -0.31 19.89 1.14
N LYS A 273 -0.78 21.14 1.05
CA LYS A 273 -1.91 21.58 0.21
C LYS A 273 -1.84 21.22 -1.28
N TYR A 274 -0.67 20.81 -1.80
CA TYR A 274 -0.52 20.35 -3.19
C TYR A 274 -0.79 18.84 -3.35
N THR A 275 -1.05 18.14 -2.25
CA THR A 275 -1.29 16.69 -2.26
C THR A 275 -2.56 16.33 -3.02
N ALA A 276 -3.68 16.97 -2.70
CA ALA A 276 -4.98 16.82 -3.35
C ALA A 276 -5.90 17.99 -2.96
N ALA A 277 -6.96 18.23 -3.72
CA ALA A 277 -8.00 19.19 -3.35
C ALA A 277 -8.85 18.71 -2.16
N GLN A 278 -8.90 17.39 -1.92
CA GLN A 278 -9.51 16.78 -0.74
C GLN A 278 -8.82 15.46 -0.40
N VAL A 279 -8.53 15.24 0.88
CA VAL A 279 -8.14 13.93 1.44
C VAL A 279 -9.31 13.37 2.25
N VAL A 280 -9.70 12.13 1.98
CA VAL A 280 -10.78 11.43 2.68
C VAL A 280 -10.22 10.18 3.34
N ILE A 281 -10.40 10.06 4.65
CA ILE A 281 -9.93 8.94 5.47
C ILE A 281 -11.16 8.33 6.14
N GLU A 282 -11.64 7.20 5.61
CA GLU A 282 -12.89 6.62 6.09
C GLU A 282 -12.89 5.11 6.25
N ASP A 283 -13.68 4.61 7.21
CA ASP A 283 -13.87 3.18 7.47
C ASP A 283 -12.57 2.41 7.73
N ASN A 284 -11.46 3.07 8.09
CA ASN A 284 -10.17 2.42 8.32
C ASN A 284 -10.06 1.92 9.76
N LEU A 285 -9.16 0.96 9.94
CA LEU A 285 -8.70 0.47 11.22
C LEU A 285 -7.27 0.94 11.47
N PHE A 286 -7.04 1.69 12.55
CA PHE A 286 -5.72 2.06 13.03
C PHE A 286 -5.48 1.45 14.41
N ALA A 287 -4.70 0.37 14.46
CA ALA A 287 -4.45 -0.36 15.70
C ALA A 287 -2.95 -0.46 15.99
N HIS A 288 -2.57 -0.10 17.23
CA HIS A 288 -1.23 -0.35 17.76
C HIS A 288 -0.09 0.33 16.99
N ASN A 289 -0.35 1.43 16.27
CA ASN A 289 0.70 2.16 15.56
C ASN A 289 1.52 2.98 16.56
N VAL A 290 2.82 2.69 16.61
CA VAL A 290 3.67 3.05 17.76
C VAL A 290 3.82 4.55 17.95
N GLY A 291 4.01 5.30 16.87
CA GLY A 291 4.10 6.76 16.93
C GLY A 291 2.76 7.48 16.74
N GLY A 292 1.71 6.81 16.26
CA GLY A 292 0.39 7.41 16.03
C GLY A 292 -0.24 6.91 14.75
N ALA A 293 -1.54 7.16 14.58
CA ALA A 293 -2.29 6.73 13.40
C ALA A 293 -2.06 7.66 12.21
N ILE A 294 -2.37 8.95 12.36
CA ILE A 294 -2.32 9.95 11.29
C ILE A 294 -1.38 11.09 11.69
N MET A 295 -0.53 11.53 10.75
CA MET A 295 0.25 12.76 10.88
C MET A 295 0.00 13.65 9.67
N PRO A 296 -0.71 14.77 9.83
CA PRO A 296 -0.66 15.82 8.83
C PRO A 296 0.70 16.52 8.90
N GLY A 297 1.40 16.60 7.77
CA GLY A 297 2.69 17.28 7.70
C GLY A 297 2.60 18.80 7.91
N TYR A 298 1.39 19.35 7.84
CA TYR A 298 1.08 20.77 7.92
C TYR A 298 -0.23 21.00 8.68
N ASP A 299 -0.41 22.19 9.24
CA ASP A 299 -1.67 22.63 9.82
C ASP A 299 -2.77 22.78 8.75
N ASP A 300 -3.99 23.11 9.17
CA ASP A 300 -5.15 23.30 8.30
C ASP A 300 -4.99 24.44 7.27
N LYS A 301 -4.04 25.36 7.47
CA LYS A 301 -3.74 26.46 6.52
C LYS A 301 -2.79 26.03 5.41
N ALA A 302 -1.87 25.11 5.70
CA ALA A 302 -0.84 24.67 4.76
C ALA A 302 -1.02 23.22 4.27
N GLY A 303 -1.95 22.47 4.87
CA GLY A 303 -2.39 21.14 4.46
C GLY A 303 -3.56 21.17 3.46
N PRO A 304 -3.92 20.02 2.88
CA PRO A 304 -5.16 19.89 2.12
C PRO A 304 -6.37 19.87 3.07
N PRO A 305 -7.59 20.13 2.59
CA PRO A 305 -8.81 19.78 3.32
C PRO A 305 -8.85 18.28 3.64
N ILE A 306 -9.21 17.93 4.88
CA ILE A 306 -9.24 16.55 5.38
C ILE A 306 -10.64 16.21 5.90
N THR A 307 -11.12 15.02 5.54
CA THR A 307 -12.28 14.37 6.14
C THR A 307 -11.83 13.10 6.84
N ILE A 308 -12.18 12.93 8.12
CA ILE A 308 -11.89 11.74 8.93
C ILE A 308 -13.21 11.18 9.45
N LYS A 309 -13.70 10.11 8.84
CA LYS A 309 -15.04 9.60 9.12
C LYS A 309 -15.06 8.11 9.42
N ASN A 310 -15.82 7.70 10.43
CA ASN A 310 -16.08 6.28 10.68
C ASN A 310 -14.80 5.42 10.78
N ASN A 311 -13.72 5.91 11.37
CA ASN A 311 -12.52 5.10 11.58
C ASN A 311 -12.52 4.51 13.00
N LEU A 312 -11.84 3.38 13.17
CA LEU A 312 -11.55 2.80 14.48
C LEU A 312 -10.09 3.08 14.86
N PHE A 313 -9.88 3.77 15.97
CA PHE A 313 -8.56 4.06 16.54
C PHE A 313 -8.36 3.33 17.86
N PHE A 314 -7.30 2.51 17.96
CA PHE A 314 -7.03 1.78 19.19
C PHE A 314 -5.54 1.60 19.48
N GLY A 315 -5.09 2.09 20.63
CA GLY A 315 -3.76 1.82 21.18
C GLY A 315 -2.61 2.43 20.36
N ASN A 316 -2.81 3.60 19.76
CA ASN A 316 -1.80 4.29 18.97
C ASN A 316 -0.96 5.26 19.84
N GLY A 317 0.19 5.70 19.34
CA GLY A 317 0.93 6.82 19.95
C GLY A 317 1.70 6.52 21.25
N VAL A 318 1.92 5.25 21.57
CA VAL A 318 2.64 4.82 22.79
C VAL A 318 4.05 5.42 22.90
N LEU A 319 4.72 5.71 21.77
CA LEU A 319 6.03 6.40 21.77
C LEU A 319 5.97 7.76 22.49
N PHE A 320 4.81 8.41 22.45
CA PHE A 320 4.59 9.74 23.00
C PHE A 320 3.84 9.70 24.34
N GLY A 321 3.73 8.52 24.96
CA GLY A 321 3.13 8.37 26.28
C GLY A 321 1.60 8.27 26.28
N ALA A 322 0.96 7.91 25.17
CA ALA A 322 -0.47 7.60 25.16
C ALA A 322 -0.78 6.48 26.18
N THR A 323 -1.60 6.79 27.18
CA THR A 323 -2.07 5.84 28.20
C THR A 323 -3.51 5.37 27.94
N ASP A 324 -4.33 6.23 27.33
CA ASP A 324 -5.67 5.91 26.84
C ASP A 324 -5.60 5.34 25.40
N PRO A 325 -6.18 4.16 25.13
CA PRO A 325 -6.25 3.59 23.78
C PRO A 325 -6.93 4.47 22.71
N SER A 326 -7.73 5.46 23.09
CA SER A 326 -8.36 6.43 22.17
C SER A 326 -7.39 7.51 21.66
N THR A 327 -6.31 7.76 22.41
CA THR A 327 -5.33 8.80 22.11
C THR A 327 -4.41 8.38 20.94
N GLY A 328 -3.90 9.36 20.20
CA GLY A 328 -2.96 9.12 19.10
C GLY A 328 -3.65 8.80 17.77
N ALA A 329 -4.93 9.16 17.63
CA ALA A 329 -5.63 9.19 16.34
C ALA A 329 -4.92 10.17 15.38
N VAL A 330 -4.50 11.32 15.90
CA VAL A 330 -3.59 12.25 15.21
C VAL A 330 -2.40 12.56 16.11
N VAL A 331 -1.24 12.67 15.48
CA VAL A 331 0.02 13.08 16.11
C VAL A 331 0.71 14.11 15.23
N GLY A 332 1.27 15.16 15.84
CA GLY A 332 1.98 16.19 15.07
C GLY A 332 2.58 17.28 15.94
N LYS A 333 3.44 18.09 15.31
CA LYS A 333 3.96 19.33 15.88
C LYS A 333 3.16 20.50 15.33
N PHE A 334 2.13 20.90 16.05
CA PHE A 334 1.27 22.01 15.64
C PHE A 334 1.76 23.33 16.22
N ASN A 335 1.49 24.45 15.55
CA ASN A 335 1.81 25.80 16.05
C ASN A 335 3.28 26.03 16.47
N ARG A 336 4.23 25.41 15.74
CA ARG A 336 5.68 25.45 16.03
C ARG A 336 6.07 24.84 17.39
N ALA A 337 5.24 23.97 17.95
CA ALA A 337 5.57 23.23 19.16
C ALA A 337 6.89 22.45 19.01
N ALA A 338 7.71 22.44 20.06
CA ALA A 338 8.94 21.68 20.09
C ALA A 338 8.67 20.16 20.20
N THR A 339 7.55 19.80 20.81
CA THR A 339 7.11 18.44 21.11
C THR A 339 5.90 18.04 20.27
N HIS A 340 5.68 16.73 20.11
CA HIS A 340 4.46 16.22 19.50
C HIS A 340 3.30 16.30 20.47
N SER A 341 2.14 16.71 19.95
CA SER A 341 0.85 16.57 20.63
C SER A 341 0.14 15.32 20.11
N LEU A 342 -0.64 14.68 20.98
CA LEU A 342 -1.51 13.57 20.64
C LEU A 342 -2.96 14.01 20.80
N TYR A 343 -3.79 13.60 19.86
CA TYR A 343 -5.22 13.89 19.85
C TYR A 343 -5.99 12.57 19.76
N SER A 344 -7.08 12.48 20.52
CA SER A 344 -8.15 11.51 20.26
C SER A 344 -8.92 11.93 19.01
N ALA A 345 -9.87 11.11 18.55
CA ALA A 345 -10.73 11.51 17.44
C ALA A 345 -11.73 12.62 17.84
N GLU A 346 -12.11 12.69 19.12
CA GLU A 346 -13.06 13.69 19.65
C GLU A 346 -12.40 15.08 19.69
N ASP A 347 -11.13 15.17 20.13
CA ASP A 347 -10.39 16.44 20.19
C ASP A 347 -10.27 17.13 18.81
N LEU A 348 -10.29 16.36 17.72
CA LEU A 348 -10.08 16.90 16.37
C LEU A 348 -11.25 17.75 15.88
N GLU A 349 -12.46 17.50 16.37
CA GLU A 349 -13.66 18.26 15.99
C GLU A 349 -13.56 19.72 16.47
N ASP A 350 -12.86 19.94 17.59
CA ASP A 350 -12.73 21.26 18.22
C ASP A 350 -11.44 22.00 17.80
N ASP A 351 -10.34 21.28 17.58
CA ASP A 351 -9.02 21.88 17.37
C ASP A 351 -8.67 22.17 15.90
N PHE A 352 -9.40 21.57 14.94
CA PHE A 352 -9.10 21.69 13.51
C PHE A 352 -10.35 22.00 12.69
N SER A 353 -10.18 22.71 11.56
CA SER A 353 -11.25 22.98 10.60
C SER A 353 -11.62 21.77 9.71
N TRP A 354 -11.25 20.55 10.12
CA TRP A 354 -11.49 19.33 9.37
C TRP A 354 -12.92 18.81 9.56
N SER A 355 -13.39 18.00 8.60
CA SER A 355 -14.66 17.30 8.76
C SER A 355 -14.42 15.97 9.47
N VAL A 356 -14.68 15.93 10.78
CA VAL A 356 -14.51 14.74 11.62
C VAL A 356 -15.87 14.26 12.10
N SER A 357 -16.15 12.94 12.01
CA SER A 357 -17.41 12.37 12.51
C SER A 357 -17.39 10.85 12.62
N GLY A 358 -18.17 10.29 13.55
CA GLY A 358 -18.46 8.84 13.61
C GLY A 358 -17.27 7.92 13.90
N ASN A 359 -16.11 8.48 14.27
CA ASN A 359 -14.93 7.73 14.66
C ASN A 359 -15.15 7.10 16.05
N VAL A 360 -14.53 5.94 16.29
CA VAL A 360 -14.73 5.16 17.52
C VAL A 360 -13.41 4.65 18.06
N SER A 361 -13.39 4.33 19.36
CA SER A 361 -12.26 3.67 20.00
C SER A 361 -12.73 2.51 20.88
N PHE A 362 -12.38 1.29 20.48
CA PHE A 362 -12.54 0.08 21.26
C PHE A 362 -11.59 -1.00 20.74
N ASP A 363 -11.29 -2.00 21.57
CA ASP A 363 -10.34 -3.06 21.22
C ASP A 363 -10.84 -3.90 20.03
N PRO A 364 -10.15 -3.90 18.87
CA PRO A 364 -10.55 -4.69 17.72
C PRO A 364 -10.16 -6.18 17.84
N LYS A 365 -9.38 -6.55 18.88
CA LYS A 365 -8.87 -7.91 19.13
C LYS A 365 -8.15 -8.48 17.91
N VAL A 366 -7.28 -7.68 17.30
CA VAL A 366 -6.51 -8.07 16.12
C VAL A 366 -5.39 -9.02 16.55
N PRO A 367 -5.29 -10.23 15.98
CA PRO A 367 -4.19 -11.14 16.30
C PRO A 367 -2.92 -10.67 15.58
N VAL A 368 -1.87 -10.32 16.32
CA VAL A 368 -0.54 -10.01 15.76
C VAL A 368 0.48 -11.04 16.25
N ALA A 369 1.28 -11.61 15.34
CA ALA A 369 2.29 -12.62 15.64
C ALA A 369 3.70 -12.13 15.21
N LEU A 370 4.56 -11.83 16.18
CA LEU A 370 5.96 -11.42 15.92
C LEU A 370 6.89 -12.64 15.86
N VAL A 371 8.00 -12.51 15.14
CA VAL A 371 9.08 -13.51 15.15
C VAL A 371 9.89 -13.36 16.45
N GLU A 372 10.04 -14.44 17.21
CA GLU A 372 10.86 -14.43 18.43
C GLU A 372 12.35 -14.15 18.10
N PRO A 373 13.09 -13.44 18.97
CA PRO A 373 14.53 -13.32 18.84
C PRO A 373 15.18 -14.71 18.97
N GLY A 374 15.82 -15.16 17.89
CA GLY A 374 16.64 -16.37 17.87
C GLY A 374 18.11 -16.00 17.88
N VAL A 375 18.90 -16.66 18.73
CA VAL A 375 20.35 -16.76 18.50
C VAL A 375 20.49 -17.74 17.33
N VAL A 376 21.14 -17.32 16.23
CA VAL A 376 21.44 -18.08 15.01
C VAL A 376 20.45 -17.92 13.83
N ASP A 377 21.06 -17.74 12.65
CA ASP A 377 20.56 -17.64 11.26
C ASP A 377 19.05 -17.42 11.02
N SER A 378 18.73 -16.24 10.48
CA SER A 378 17.37 -15.76 10.17
C SER A 378 16.57 -16.63 9.19
N HIS A 379 17.22 -17.59 8.53
CA HIS A 379 16.59 -18.55 7.62
C HIS A 379 15.86 -19.71 8.33
N ALA A 380 16.14 -19.97 9.62
CA ALA A 380 15.61 -21.12 10.36
C ALA A 380 14.54 -20.78 11.42
N VAL A 381 14.12 -19.51 11.52
CA VAL A 381 13.20 -19.06 12.58
C VAL A 381 11.74 -19.16 12.13
N HIS A 382 10.96 -19.97 12.83
CA HIS A 382 9.51 -20.13 12.63
C HIS A 382 8.72 -19.16 13.51
N ALA A 383 7.67 -18.55 12.98
CA ALA A 383 6.74 -17.74 13.77
C ALA A 383 6.02 -18.62 14.81
N LYS A 384 5.98 -18.20 16.07
CA LYS A 384 5.10 -18.82 17.08
C LYS A 384 3.78 -18.06 17.13
N LYS A 385 2.67 -18.78 17.31
CA LYS A 385 1.35 -18.21 17.64
C LYS A 385 1.37 -17.64 19.06
N THR A 386 2.06 -16.53 19.28
CA THR A 386 1.88 -15.75 20.49
C THR A 386 0.77 -14.74 20.21
N VAL A 387 -0.39 -14.94 20.84
CA VAL A 387 -1.41 -13.88 20.88
C VAL A 387 -0.82 -12.76 21.72
N LEU A 388 -0.48 -11.65 21.06
CA LEU A 388 -0.06 -10.42 21.72
C LEU A 388 -1.25 -9.80 22.46
N ASN A 389 -1.62 -10.36 23.61
CA ASN A 389 -2.50 -9.69 24.56
C ASN A 389 -1.82 -8.49 25.25
N ASP A 390 -0.52 -8.28 25.01
CA ASP A 390 0.20 -7.18 25.63
C ASP A 390 1.24 -6.56 24.69
N VAL A 391 0.76 -5.82 23.70
CA VAL A 391 1.58 -4.90 22.90
C VAL A 391 2.41 -3.96 23.81
N ARG A 392 1.97 -3.71 25.05
CA ARG A 392 2.74 -2.92 26.04
C ARG A 392 4.02 -3.62 26.49
N GLY A 393 4.13 -4.95 26.42
CA GLY A 393 5.35 -5.69 26.75
C GLY A 393 6.49 -5.51 25.73
N LEU A 394 6.18 -5.11 24.49
CA LEU A 394 7.17 -4.69 23.50
C LEU A 394 7.81 -3.35 23.87
N PHE A 395 7.09 -2.52 24.63
CA PHE A 395 7.54 -1.22 25.04
C PHE A 395 8.04 -1.32 26.49
N GLY A 396 9.30 -0.98 26.75
CA GLY A 396 9.81 -0.85 28.12
C GLY A 396 9.20 0.36 28.82
N LEU A 397 7.87 0.42 28.92
CA LEU A 397 7.13 1.50 29.56
C LEU A 397 7.52 1.54 31.04
N ASN A 398 8.44 2.44 31.35
CA ASN A 398 8.74 2.82 32.72
C ASN A 398 7.51 3.54 33.26
N LYS A 399 6.92 3.02 34.33
CA LYS A 399 5.73 3.61 34.98
C LYS A 399 6.02 4.98 35.64
N ASP A 400 7.30 5.39 35.66
CA ASP A 400 7.80 6.51 36.46
C ASP A 400 8.31 7.71 35.61
N GLY A 401 7.80 7.90 34.38
CA GLY A 401 8.01 9.16 33.65
C GLY A 401 9.43 9.39 33.09
N GLY A 402 10.11 8.34 32.65
CA GLY A 402 11.39 8.41 31.92
C GLY A 402 11.27 8.18 30.41
N ARG A 403 12.36 8.40 29.66
CA ARG A 403 12.46 8.07 28.22
C ARG A 403 12.03 6.62 27.98
N VAL A 404 11.01 6.41 27.11
CA VAL A 404 10.58 5.08 26.69
C VAL A 404 11.69 4.49 25.82
N GLU A 405 12.39 3.47 26.33
CA GLU A 405 13.27 2.66 25.49
C GLU A 405 12.38 1.69 24.70
N ILE A 406 12.25 1.93 23.39
CA ILE A 406 11.59 0.96 22.49
C ILE A 406 12.50 -0.27 22.43
N LYS A 407 12.11 -1.33 23.14
CA LYS A 407 12.72 -2.65 22.99
C LYS A 407 12.20 -3.26 21.69
N ASN A 408 13.07 -3.91 20.93
CA ASN A 408 12.71 -4.62 19.69
C ASN A 408 12.05 -3.70 18.65
N PHE A 409 12.73 -2.62 18.23
CA PHE A 409 12.19 -1.68 17.24
C PHE A 409 11.90 -2.37 15.90
N ALA A 410 10.66 -2.31 15.43
CA ALA A 410 10.22 -2.89 14.16
C ALA A 410 10.73 -4.32 13.94
N PRO A 411 10.43 -5.26 14.86
CA PRO A 411 10.92 -6.62 14.75
C PRO A 411 10.28 -7.29 13.54
N ARG A 412 10.92 -8.32 13.00
CA ARG A 412 10.34 -9.03 11.85
C ARG A 412 8.94 -9.56 12.19
N LEU A 413 7.95 -9.18 11.39
CA LEU A 413 6.62 -9.77 11.43
C LEU A 413 6.60 -10.95 10.46
N GLY A 414 6.29 -12.14 10.96
CA GLY A 414 6.00 -13.29 10.11
C GLY A 414 4.57 -13.18 9.59
N ILE A 415 4.36 -13.41 8.30
CA ILE A 415 3.01 -13.49 7.76
C ILE A 415 2.52 -14.94 7.81
N ASP A 416 1.38 -15.14 8.47
CA ASP A 416 0.58 -16.35 8.30
C ASP A 416 -0.51 -16.01 7.27
N LEU A 417 -0.27 -16.40 6.02
CA LEU A 417 -1.20 -16.14 4.92
C LEU A 417 -2.56 -16.82 5.12
N GLY A 418 -2.64 -17.88 5.94
CA GLY A 418 -3.90 -18.51 6.32
C GLY A 418 -4.63 -17.80 7.47
N ASN A 419 -3.94 -16.92 8.21
CA ASN A 419 -4.45 -16.23 9.39
C ASN A 419 -4.05 -14.75 9.40
N LEU A 420 -4.44 -14.02 8.36
CA LEU A 420 -4.27 -12.57 8.31
C LEU A 420 -4.96 -11.88 9.52
N PRO A 421 -4.43 -10.72 9.97
CA PRO A 421 -4.84 -10.07 11.21
C PRO A 421 -6.17 -9.30 11.06
N PHE A 422 -7.24 -10.00 10.70
CA PHE A 422 -8.60 -9.47 10.69
C PHE A 422 -9.09 -9.21 12.14
N PRO A 423 -9.96 -8.20 12.35
CA PRO A 423 -10.56 -7.98 13.67
C PRO A 423 -11.36 -9.19 14.15
N ALA A 424 -11.07 -9.66 15.37
CA ALA A 424 -11.85 -10.74 15.98
C ALA A 424 -13.11 -10.22 16.70
N GLU A 425 -13.12 -8.94 17.11
CA GLU A 425 -14.29 -8.29 17.70
C GLU A 425 -15.38 -8.06 16.65
N PRO A 426 -16.61 -8.61 16.78
CA PRO A 426 -17.66 -8.49 15.77
C PRO A 426 -17.99 -7.04 15.37
N LYS A 427 -18.02 -6.10 16.32
CA LYS A 427 -18.27 -4.69 16.01
C LYS A 427 -17.14 -4.04 15.21
N ALA A 428 -15.90 -4.54 15.36
CA ALA A 428 -14.74 -4.03 14.64
C ALA A 428 -14.71 -4.46 13.17
N LYS A 429 -15.46 -5.51 12.77
CA LYS A 429 -15.52 -5.99 11.38
C LYS A 429 -16.06 -4.97 10.39
N ALA A 430 -16.71 -3.90 10.86
CA ALA A 430 -17.14 -2.80 10.00
C ALA A 430 -15.96 -1.97 9.46
N TYR A 431 -14.80 -2.02 10.14
CA TYR A 431 -13.63 -1.17 9.90
C TYR A 431 -12.47 -1.98 9.32
N GLY A 432 -11.63 -1.30 8.53
CA GLY A 432 -10.47 -1.89 7.91
C GLY A 432 -10.82 -2.90 6.81
N VAL A 433 -9.89 -3.84 6.60
CA VAL A 433 -9.94 -4.82 5.52
C VAL A 433 -11.08 -5.81 5.69
N LYS A 434 -11.75 -6.12 4.58
CA LYS A 434 -12.85 -7.08 4.47
C LYS A 434 -12.61 -8.02 3.30
N ALA A 435 -12.72 -9.32 3.54
CA ALA A 435 -12.57 -10.34 2.50
C ALA A 435 -13.70 -10.27 1.45
N GLU A 436 -14.88 -9.82 1.86
CA GLU A 436 -16.05 -9.63 1.00
C GLU A 436 -15.99 -8.34 0.15
N ARG A 437 -15.05 -7.41 0.43
CA ARG A 437 -14.85 -6.16 -0.32
C ARG A 437 -13.81 -6.30 -1.44
N VAL A 438 -13.38 -7.52 -1.75
CA VAL A 438 -12.40 -7.75 -2.82
C VAL A 438 -12.94 -7.21 -4.13
N GLU A 439 -12.15 -6.34 -4.76
CA GLU A 439 -12.57 -5.64 -5.97
C GLU A 439 -12.70 -6.60 -7.17
N GLN A 440 -13.83 -6.49 -7.85
CA GLN A 440 -14.16 -7.22 -9.07
C GLN A 440 -14.06 -6.21 -10.22
N PHE A 441 -12.88 -6.06 -10.81
CA PHE A 441 -12.62 -5.08 -11.87
C PHE A 441 -12.97 -5.59 -13.26
#